data_AF-A0A7S1T818-F1
#
_entry.id   AF-A0A7S1T818-F1
#
_cell.length_a   1.000
_cell.length_b   1.000
_cell.length_c   1.000
_cell.angle_alpha   90.00
_cell.angle_beta   90.00
_cell.angle_gamma   90.00
#
_symmetry.space_group_name_H-M   'P 1'
#
loop_
_entity.id
_entity.type
_entity.pdbx_description
1 polymer ?
#
loop_
_entity_poly.entity_id
_entity_poly.type
_entity_poly.pdbx_seq_one_letter_code
_entity_poly.pdbx_strand_id
1 'polypeptide(L)'
;MGDSSAGRASNFQLGLVLGCASGWGVSLAVALLVRFASLKGGLFLEISLEGGLCAALLAWLSVQPWATDLLRKRDGGDGLPSPEATFSLIRKRRSIFLKDFNNKTVVPGYVSTLLEAANWAPTHGKTEPWRFVVLSGEGKNAMTRLTIEHTQKDRDIDAETR
;
A
#
# COMPACT_ATOMS: atom_id res chain seq x y z
N MET A 1 21.03 -30.55 -15.30
CA MET A 1 20.90 -29.66 -14.14
C MET A 1 19.43 -29.56 -13.80
N GLY A 2 18.90 -30.35 -12.89
CA GLY A 2 19.16 -30.27 -11.46
C GLY A 2 17.84 -29.84 -10.79
N ASP A 3 16.83 -30.69 -10.96
CA ASP A 3 15.56 -30.63 -10.24
C ASP A 3 15.81 -31.19 -8.83
N SER A 4 15.25 -30.54 -7.80
CA SER A 4 15.31 -31.04 -6.42
C SER A 4 14.04 -30.65 -5.69
N SER A 5 13.20 -31.68 -5.61
CA SER A 5 12.06 -31.87 -4.75
C SER A 5 12.48 -31.94 -3.27
N ALA A 6 11.70 -31.28 -2.42
CA ALA A 6 11.39 -31.64 -1.03
C ALA A 6 10.30 -30.66 -0.58
N GLY A 7 9.16 -31.03 -0.04
CA GLY A 7 8.83 -32.19 0.77
C GLY A 7 8.01 -31.65 1.94
N ARG A 8 6.69 -31.80 1.85
CA ARG A 8 5.73 -31.45 2.90
C ARG A 8 5.89 -32.42 4.07
N ALA A 9 6.16 -31.90 5.27
CA ALA A 9 5.92 -32.54 6.56
C ALA A 9 5.56 -31.41 7.55
N SER A 10 4.29 -31.20 7.92
CA SER A 10 3.63 -31.83 9.05
C SER A 10 4.52 -31.92 10.29
N ASN A 11 4.70 -30.81 11.00
CA ASN A 11 5.20 -30.85 12.37
C ASN A 11 4.03 -30.90 13.34
N PHE A 12 3.72 -32.13 13.70
CA PHE A 12 3.15 -32.55 14.97
C PHE A 12 3.77 -31.75 16.12
N GLN A 13 2.92 -30.97 16.77
CA GLN A 13 2.69 -31.00 18.22
C GLN A 13 3.77 -31.72 19.05
N LEU A 14 4.76 -30.97 19.51
CA LEU A 14 5.43 -31.20 20.79
C LEU A 14 5.24 -29.94 21.61
N GLY A 15 4.23 -30.00 22.48
CA GLY A 15 3.95 -28.96 23.44
C GLY A 15 5.15 -28.79 24.36
N LEU A 16 5.81 -27.65 24.28
CA LEU A 16 6.51 -27.09 25.42
C LEU A 16 5.58 -26.04 26.03
N VAL A 17 4.70 -26.53 26.90
CA VAL A 17 3.99 -25.71 27.87
C VAL A 17 5.04 -25.21 28.87
N LEU A 18 5.71 -24.12 28.52
CA LEU A 18 6.19 -23.13 29.48
C LEU A 18 5.01 -22.16 29.62
N GLY A 19 3.97 -22.49 30.38
CA GLY A 19 4.14 -22.53 31.82
C GLY A 19 4.62 -21.16 32.29
N CYS A 20 3.94 -20.07 31.90
CA CYS A 20 4.06 -18.78 32.56
C CYS A 20 3.51 -18.91 33.98
N ALA A 21 4.27 -19.63 34.80
CA ALA A 21 4.08 -19.71 36.22
C ALA A 21 4.49 -18.37 36.82
N SER A 22 3.63 -17.90 37.71
CA SER A 22 3.87 -16.89 38.73
C SER A 22 3.86 -15.41 38.27
N GLY A 23 2.66 -14.83 38.35
CA GLY A 23 2.46 -13.41 38.67
C GLY A 23 2.94 -13.04 40.08
N TRP A 24 4.19 -13.36 40.42
CA TRP A 24 4.79 -13.12 41.74
C TRP A 24 6.07 -12.27 41.69
N GLY A 25 6.51 -11.81 40.50
CA GLY A 25 7.68 -10.94 40.39
C GLY A 25 7.42 -9.49 40.83
N VAL A 26 6.20 -8.99 40.64
CA VAL A 26 5.87 -7.57 40.91
C VAL A 26 5.51 -7.33 42.38
N SER A 27 4.96 -8.34 43.06
CA SER A 27 4.55 -8.21 44.48
C SER A 27 5.76 -8.20 45.43
N LEU A 28 6.81 -8.94 45.11
CA LEU A 28 8.03 -8.96 45.92
C LEU A 28 8.83 -7.66 45.80
N ALA A 29 8.84 -7.02 44.62
CA ALA A 29 9.50 -5.72 44.43
C ALA A 29 8.77 -4.59 45.18
N VAL A 30 7.43 -4.57 45.15
CA VAL A 30 6.62 -3.61 45.91
C VAL A 30 6.73 -3.86 47.42
N ALA A 31 6.73 -5.13 47.85
CA ALA A 31 6.91 -5.49 49.26
C ALA A 31 8.33 -5.20 49.77
N LEU A 32 9.38 -5.39 48.96
CA LEU A 32 10.76 -4.99 49.29
C LEU A 32 10.89 -3.48 49.42
N LEU A 33 10.28 -2.71 48.51
CA LEU A 33 10.28 -1.24 48.56
C LEU A 33 9.56 -0.73 49.82
N VAL A 34 8.43 -1.32 50.21
CA VAL A 34 7.67 -0.91 51.40
C VAL A 34 8.38 -1.31 52.70
N ARG A 35 9.08 -2.46 52.74
CA ARG A 35 9.89 -2.87 53.92
C ARG A 35 11.19 -2.06 54.07
N PHE A 36 11.79 -1.59 52.98
CA PHE A 36 13.00 -0.75 53.05
C PHE A 36 12.69 0.67 53.57
N ALA A 37 11.48 1.18 53.31
CA ALA A 37 11.05 2.52 53.75
C ALA A 37 10.85 2.65 55.28
N SER A 38 10.87 1.56 56.05
CA SER A 38 10.59 1.57 57.49
C SER A 38 11.85 1.48 58.38
N LEU A 39 13.04 1.24 57.80
CA LEU A 39 14.29 1.11 58.54
C LEU A 39 15.27 2.21 58.12
N LYS A 40 15.38 3.21 58.99
CA LYS A 40 16.39 4.30 59.04
C LYS A 40 16.09 5.52 58.17
N GLY A 41 15.52 6.51 58.86
CA GLY A 41 15.91 7.91 58.88
C GLY A 41 16.63 8.53 57.69
N GLY A 42 16.09 9.68 57.27
CA GLY A 42 16.88 10.77 56.70
C GLY A 42 16.99 10.77 55.18
N LEU A 43 16.17 11.61 54.56
CA LEU A 43 16.64 12.62 53.60
C LEU A 43 17.43 12.08 52.39
N PHE A 44 16.86 11.27 51.48
CA PHE A 44 17.43 11.15 50.10
C PHE A 44 16.53 10.52 49.02
N LEU A 45 15.25 10.22 49.26
CA LEU A 45 14.38 9.54 48.27
C LEU A 45 13.19 10.41 47.85
N GLU A 46 13.50 11.63 47.42
CA GLU A 46 12.58 12.43 46.60
C GLU A 46 13.15 12.66 45.19
N ILE A 47 14.17 11.88 44.80
CA ILE A 47 14.60 11.77 43.41
C ILE A 47 13.80 10.65 42.77
N SER A 48 12.75 11.09 42.07
CA SER A 48 12.31 10.47 40.82
C SER A 48 11.50 9.17 40.93
N LEU A 49 10.55 9.12 41.87
CA LEU A 49 9.42 8.20 41.72
C LEU A 49 8.65 8.51 40.43
N GLU A 50 8.54 9.79 40.06
CA GLU A 50 7.92 10.23 38.81
C GLU A 50 8.71 9.79 37.58
N GLY A 51 10.05 9.89 37.58
CA GLY A 51 10.86 9.45 36.44
C GLY A 51 10.89 7.93 36.26
N GLY A 52 10.91 7.17 37.35
CA GLY A 52 10.83 5.71 37.31
C GLY A 52 9.49 5.20 36.78
N LEU A 53 8.38 5.83 37.20
CA LEU A 53 7.04 5.48 36.71
C LEU A 53 6.84 5.87 35.25
N CYS A 54 7.36 7.03 34.82
CA CYS A 54 7.34 7.43 33.41
C CYS A 54 8.13 6.46 32.53
N ALA A 55 9.32 6.02 32.94
CA ALA A 55 10.12 5.06 32.19
C ALA A 55 9.42 3.69 32.09
N ALA A 56 8.80 3.22 33.18
CA ALA A 56 8.02 1.98 33.18
C ALA A 56 6.76 2.07 32.32
N LEU A 57 6.05 3.21 32.36
CA LEU A 57 4.88 3.47 31.53
C LEU A 57 5.26 3.53 30.04
N LEU A 58 6.35 4.23 29.69
CA LEU A 58 6.84 4.30 28.31
C LEU A 58 7.31 2.94 27.79
N ALA A 59 7.97 2.14 28.63
CA ALA A 59 8.35 0.76 28.30
C ALA A 59 7.13 -0.17 28.18
N TRP A 60 6.09 0.04 28.98
CA TRP A 60 4.84 -0.72 28.88
C TRP A 60 4.04 -0.34 27.63
N LEU A 61 3.95 0.95 27.31
CA LEU A 61 3.28 1.48 26.13
C LEU A 61 3.96 1.06 24.83
N SER A 62 5.29 0.98 24.78
CA SER A 62 6.04 0.58 23.57
C SER A 62 5.86 -0.89 23.19
N VAL A 63 5.46 -1.74 24.13
CA VAL A 63 5.18 -3.17 23.90
C VAL A 63 3.70 -3.42 23.54
N GLN A 64 2.82 -2.42 23.68
CA GLN A 64 1.41 -2.62 23.36
C GLN A 64 1.17 -2.66 21.84
N PRO A 65 0.42 -3.66 21.32
CA PRO A 65 0.11 -3.77 19.89
C PRO A 65 -0.60 -2.55 19.29
N TRP A 66 -1.39 -1.83 20.09
CA TRP A 66 -2.09 -0.63 19.62
C TRP A 66 -1.15 0.58 19.45
N ALA A 67 -0.06 0.65 20.21
CA ALA A 67 0.90 1.76 20.12
C ALA A 67 1.75 1.63 18.85
N THR A 68 2.14 0.41 18.49
CA THR A 68 2.77 0.14 17.20
C THR A 68 1.79 0.33 16.04
N ASP A 69 0.51 0.00 16.22
CA ASP A 69 -0.52 0.22 15.20
C ASP A 69 -0.81 1.72 14.96
N LEU A 70 -0.75 2.55 16.01
CA LEU A 70 -0.85 4.01 15.89
C LEU A 70 0.34 4.65 15.17
N LEU A 71 1.56 4.13 15.36
CA LEU A 71 2.75 4.60 14.64
C LEU A 71 2.83 4.01 13.21
N ARG A 72 2.22 2.85 13.00
CA ARG A 72 2.13 2.15 11.71
C ARG A 72 1.08 2.78 10.79
N LYS A 73 0.00 3.33 11.34
CA LYS A 73 -1.07 4.01 10.61
C LYS A 73 -0.65 5.41 10.16
N ARG A 74 0.48 5.51 9.46
CA ARG A 74 0.87 6.69 8.69
C ARG A 74 0.92 6.33 7.22
N ASP A 75 -0.20 5.81 6.71
CA ASP A 75 -0.40 5.65 5.29
C ASP A 75 -0.91 7.00 4.75
N GLY A 76 0.00 7.89 4.34
CA GLY A 76 -0.36 9.06 3.51
C GLY A 76 -0.48 10.42 4.22
N GLY A 77 0.57 10.85 4.93
CA GLY A 77 0.65 12.23 5.44
C GLY A 77 0.83 13.32 4.37
N ASP A 78 0.96 12.93 3.10
CA ASP A 78 1.22 13.76 1.93
C ASP A 78 0.10 13.69 0.88
N GLY A 79 -0.99 12.95 1.15
CA GLY A 79 -2.10 12.75 0.21
C GLY A 79 -1.78 11.81 -0.95
N LEU A 80 -0.64 11.10 -0.93
CA LEU A 80 -0.26 10.15 -1.97
C LEU A 80 -0.78 8.73 -1.67
N PRO A 81 -1.10 7.94 -2.71
CA PRO A 81 -1.45 6.53 -2.53
C PRO A 81 -0.24 5.74 -2.00
N SER A 82 -0.49 4.76 -1.13
CA SER A 82 0.57 3.85 -0.70
C SER A 82 1.19 3.11 -1.90
N PRO A 83 2.45 2.67 -1.82
CA PRO A 83 3.08 1.89 -2.88
C PRO A 83 2.27 0.63 -3.26
N GLU A 84 1.70 -0.04 -2.26
CA GLU A 84 0.85 -1.22 -2.46
C GLU A 84 -0.47 -0.89 -3.19
N ALA A 85 -1.08 0.27 -2.86
CA ALA A 85 -2.27 0.75 -3.55
C ALA A 85 -1.98 1.06 -5.01
N THR A 86 -0.88 1.76 -5.28
CA THR A 86 -0.43 2.09 -6.65
C THR A 86 -0.15 0.83 -7.46
N PHE A 87 0.60 -0.13 -6.90
CA PHE A 87 0.88 -1.41 -7.54
C PHE A 87 -0.40 -2.18 -7.87
N SER A 88 -1.36 -2.18 -6.96
CA SER A 88 -2.67 -2.81 -7.15
C SER A 88 -3.47 -2.19 -8.30
N LEU A 89 -3.42 -0.86 -8.45
CA LEU A 89 -4.08 -0.15 -9.56
C LEU A 89 -3.46 -0.55 -10.91
N ILE A 90 -2.13 -0.55 -11.00
CA ILE A 90 -1.41 -0.93 -12.22
C ILE A 90 -1.74 -2.38 -12.60
N ARG A 91 -1.74 -3.30 -11.63
CA ARG A 91 -2.05 -4.72 -11.85
C ARG A 91 -3.50 -4.98 -12.31
N LYS A 92 -4.44 -4.15 -11.86
CA LYS A 92 -5.86 -4.28 -12.22
C LYS A 92 -6.18 -3.75 -13.62
N ARG A 93 -5.34 -2.88 -14.20
CA ARG A 93 -5.55 -2.36 -15.56
C ARG A 93 -5.62 -3.50 -16.59
N ARG A 94 -6.62 -3.45 -17.47
CA ARG A 94 -6.81 -4.37 -18.61
C ARG A 94 -7.15 -3.57 -19.87
N SER A 95 -6.82 -4.12 -21.04
CA SER A 95 -7.31 -3.58 -22.31
C SER A 95 -8.77 -3.98 -22.49
N ILE A 96 -9.64 -3.02 -22.83
CA ILE A 96 -11.08 -3.22 -23.04
C ILE A 96 -11.38 -3.08 -24.54
N PHE A 97 -12.14 -4.02 -25.11
CA PHE A 97 -12.49 -3.98 -26.53
C PHE A 97 -13.65 -3.01 -26.80
N LEU A 98 -13.77 -2.55 -28.05
CA LEU A 98 -14.77 -1.55 -28.45
C LEU A 98 -16.21 -1.96 -28.12
N LYS A 99 -16.51 -3.26 -28.29
CA LYS A 99 -17.84 -3.85 -28.00
C LYS A 99 -18.23 -3.85 -26.52
N ASP A 100 -17.26 -3.73 -25.63
CA ASP A 100 -17.45 -3.82 -24.18
C ASP A 100 -17.57 -2.42 -23.53
N PHE A 101 -17.38 -1.33 -24.28
CA PHE A 101 -17.64 0.01 -23.76
C PHE A 101 -19.14 0.25 -23.62
N ASN A 102 -19.50 1.00 -22.58
CA ASN A 102 -20.85 1.52 -22.44
C ASN A 102 -21.04 2.78 -23.31
N ASN A 103 -22.30 3.15 -23.53
CA ASN A 103 -22.66 4.34 -24.29
C ASN A 103 -22.66 5.63 -23.44
N LYS A 104 -21.93 5.67 -22.32
CA LYS A 104 -21.88 6.87 -21.46
C LYS A 104 -20.79 7.81 -21.94
N THR A 105 -21.12 9.09 -22.06
CA THR A 105 -20.14 10.13 -22.39
C THR A 105 -19.26 10.43 -21.17
N VAL A 106 -17.96 10.55 -21.40
CA VAL A 106 -16.98 10.95 -20.37
C VAL A 106 -16.94 12.47 -20.28
N VAL A 107 -16.93 13.02 -19.07
CA VAL A 107 -16.82 14.45 -18.84
C VAL A 107 -15.46 14.96 -19.35
N PRO A 108 -15.41 16.04 -20.15
CA PRO A 108 -14.15 16.55 -20.73
C PRO A 108 -13.06 16.84 -19.69
N GLY A 109 -13.44 17.29 -18.49
CA GLY A 109 -12.50 17.55 -17.39
C GLY A 109 -11.68 16.32 -17.00
N TYR A 110 -12.29 15.13 -16.95
CA TYR A 110 -11.56 13.90 -16.64
C TYR A 110 -10.54 13.55 -17.72
N VAL A 111 -10.88 13.76 -19.00
CA VAL A 111 -9.94 13.53 -20.10
C VAL A 111 -8.75 14.48 -19.99
N SER A 112 -8.99 15.75 -19.68
CA SER A 112 -7.92 16.74 -19.48
C SER A 112 -6.97 16.34 -18.35
N THR A 113 -7.50 15.89 -17.20
CA THR A 113 -6.66 15.40 -16.09
C THR A 113 -5.80 14.20 -16.50
N LEU A 114 -6.34 13.28 -17.29
CA LEU A 114 -5.59 12.11 -17.77
C LEU A 114 -4.48 12.49 -18.75
N LEU A 115 -4.74 13.43 -19.67
CA LEU A 115 -3.73 13.91 -20.60
C LEU A 115 -2.63 14.69 -19.88
N GLU A 116 -2.99 15.45 -18.85
CA GLU A 116 -2.00 16.13 -18.01
C GLU A 116 -1.12 15.13 -17.27
N ALA A 117 -1.70 14.07 -16.70
CA ALA A 117 -0.92 12.99 -16.10
C ALA A 117 0.02 12.31 -17.12
N ALA A 118 -0.39 12.20 -18.38
CA ALA A 118 0.46 11.63 -19.45
C ALA A 118 1.67 12.51 -19.78
N ASN A 119 1.59 13.84 -19.58
CA ASN A 119 2.72 14.76 -19.79
C ASN A 119 3.88 14.50 -18.81
N TRP A 120 3.60 13.93 -17.63
CA TRP A 120 4.63 13.63 -16.63
C TRP A 120 5.47 12.38 -16.95
N ALA A 121 5.25 11.75 -18.11
CA ALA A 121 6.10 10.66 -18.57
C ALA A 121 7.54 11.16 -18.87
N PRO A 122 8.58 10.40 -18.51
CA PRO A 122 9.95 10.83 -18.77
C PRO A 122 10.26 10.82 -20.27
N THR A 123 10.97 11.84 -20.74
CA THR A 123 11.46 11.92 -22.13
C THR A 123 12.94 12.22 -22.19
N HIS A 124 13.60 11.67 -23.21
CA HIS A 124 14.97 12.02 -23.50
C HIS A 124 15.04 13.51 -23.91
N GLY A 125 15.79 14.31 -23.16
CA GLY A 125 15.93 15.74 -23.43
C GLY A 125 14.73 16.61 -23.05
N LYS A 126 13.76 16.09 -22.27
CA LYS A 126 12.58 16.84 -21.80
C LYS A 126 11.80 17.54 -22.92
N THR A 127 11.72 16.89 -24.09
CA THR A 127 11.13 17.47 -25.30
C THR A 127 9.62 17.30 -25.39
N GLU A 128 9.03 16.41 -24.57
CA GLU A 128 7.58 16.17 -24.50
C GLU A 128 6.93 16.09 -25.90
N PRO A 129 7.35 15.13 -26.75
CA PRO A 129 7.04 15.17 -28.18
C PRO A 129 5.60 14.76 -28.50
N TRP A 130 4.84 14.25 -27.52
CA TRP A 130 3.47 13.79 -27.73
C TRP A 130 2.53 14.94 -28.09
N ARG A 131 1.60 14.68 -29.01
CA ARG A 131 0.52 15.59 -29.40
C ARG A 131 -0.78 14.80 -29.33
N PHE A 132 -1.67 15.20 -28.43
CA PHE A 132 -2.94 14.51 -28.21
C PHE A 132 -4.04 15.18 -29.03
N VAL A 133 -4.78 14.40 -29.81
CA VAL A 133 -6.01 14.83 -30.50
C VAL A 133 -7.17 14.05 -29.92
N VAL A 134 -8.12 14.75 -29.31
CA VAL A 134 -9.30 14.14 -28.69
C VAL A 134 -10.49 14.32 -29.62
N LEU A 135 -11.02 13.21 -30.12
CA LEU A 135 -12.21 13.20 -30.98
C LEU A 135 -13.45 12.79 -30.18
N SER A 136 -14.52 13.57 -30.31
CA SER A 136 -15.82 13.30 -29.70
C SER A 136 -16.95 13.65 -30.67
N GLY A 137 -18.17 13.18 -30.37
CA GLY A 137 -19.36 13.46 -31.18
C GLY A 137 -19.17 13.13 -32.67
N GLU A 138 -19.47 14.10 -33.54
CA GLU A 138 -19.36 13.97 -34.99
C GLU A 138 -17.93 13.69 -35.47
N GLY A 139 -16.92 14.27 -34.84
CA GLY A 139 -15.52 14.05 -35.21
C GLY A 139 -15.09 12.58 -35.02
N LYS A 140 -15.57 11.95 -33.94
CA LYS A 140 -15.38 10.50 -33.72
C LYS A 140 -16.10 9.68 -34.79
N ASN A 141 -17.33 10.05 -35.16
CA ASN A 141 -18.11 9.34 -36.16
C ASN A 141 -17.48 9.43 -37.56
N ALA A 142 -16.99 10.62 -37.93
CA ALA A 142 -16.27 10.84 -39.17
C ALA A 142 -15.00 9.99 -39.24
N MET A 143 -14.19 9.98 -38.17
CA MET A 143 -12.99 9.12 -38.08
C MET A 143 -13.33 7.63 -38.20
N THR A 144 -14.41 7.20 -37.53
CA THR A 144 -14.87 5.81 -37.59
C THR A 144 -15.24 5.41 -39.02
N ARG A 145 -16.00 6.26 -39.73
CA ARG A 145 -16.36 6.02 -41.13
C ARG A 145 -15.13 5.90 -42.03
N LEU A 146 -14.20 6.85 -41.95
CA LEU A 146 -12.96 6.84 -42.74
C LEU A 146 -12.13 5.59 -42.48
N THR A 147 -12.06 5.14 -41.22
CA THR A 147 -11.33 3.92 -40.85
C THR A 147 -11.96 2.68 -41.48
N ILE A 148 -13.29 2.58 -41.47
CA ILE A 148 -14.03 1.46 -42.08
C ILE A 148 -13.82 1.44 -43.60
N GLU A 149 -13.96 2.60 -44.26
CA GLU A 149 -13.78 2.75 -45.70
C GLU A 149 -12.38 2.32 -46.14
N HIS A 150 -11.34 2.77 -45.44
CA HIS A 150 -9.96 2.39 -45.77
C HIS A 150 -9.70 0.89 -45.57
N THR A 151 -10.21 0.32 -44.47
CA THR A 151 -10.02 -1.11 -44.17
C THR A 151 -10.75 -2.01 -45.18
N GLN A 152 -11.91 -1.59 -45.68
CA GLN A 152 -12.63 -2.32 -46.74
C GLN A 152 -11.84 -2.31 -48.04
N LYS A 153 -11.38 -1.12 -48.45
CA LYS A 153 -10.61 -0.94 -49.69
C LYS A 153 -9.37 -1.83 -49.75
N ASP A 154 -8.61 -1.92 -48.66
CA ASP A 154 -7.38 -2.74 -48.63
C ASP A 154 -7.70 -4.25 -48.77
N ARG A 155 -8.79 -4.72 -48.14
CA ARG A 155 -9.25 -6.11 -48.29
C ARG A 155 -9.70 -6.42 -49.71
N ASP A 156 -10.35 -5.46 -50.37
CA ASP A 156 -10.81 -5.62 -51.74
C ASP A 156 -9.62 -5.70 -52.72
N ILE A 157 -8.56 -4.91 -52.49
CA ILE A 157 -7.30 -4.99 -53.25
C ILE A 157 -6.65 -6.38 -53.09
N ASP A 158 -6.56 -6.89 -51.86
CA ASP A 158 -5.97 -8.21 -51.59
C ASP A 158 -6.78 -9.35 -52.24
N ALA A 159 -8.10 -9.18 -52.38
CA ALA A 159 -8.99 -10.14 -53.04
C ALA A 159 -8.86 -10.12 -54.58
N GLU A 160 -8.56 -8.97 -55.18
CA GLU A 160 -8.35 -8.82 -56.64
C GLU A 160 -6.94 -9.28 -57.08
N THR A 161 -5.96 -9.22 -56.18
CA THR A 161 -4.55 -9.55 -56.49
C THR A 161 -4.21 -11.06 -56.35
N ARG A 162 -5.17 -11.91 -55.98
CA ARG A 162 -4.97 -13.33 -55.66
C ARG A 162 -5.72 -14.27 -56.60
#